data_AF-A0A6F8YIA2-F1
#
_entry.id   AF-A0A6F8YIA2-F1
#
_cell.length_a   1.000
_cell.length_b   1.000
_cell.length_c   1.000
_cell.angle_alpha   90.00
_cell.angle_beta   90.00
_cell.angle_gamma   90.00
#
_symmetry.space_group_name_H-M   'P 1'
#
loop_
_entity.id
_entity.type
_entity.pdbx_description
1 polymer ?
#
loop_
_entity_poly.entity_id
_entity_poly.type
_entity_poly.pdbx_seq_one_letter_code
_entity_poly.pdbx_strand_id
1 'polypeptide(L)'
;MADHFPRTPSGLFPSRPPRPTYREPNRVRGGALSVGLGAGAAWMLFLGLLGDDLRAYAWWSVLAGALAWAAAWVLTRQGDRGVAAGVAISVGVAWSAAAIAVAVRWGTSGDWPLW
;
A
#
# COMPACT_ATOMS: atom_id res chain seq x y z
N MET A 1 -5.73 -13.47 -29.77
CA MET A 1 -5.78 -13.63 -28.30
C MET A 1 -6.08 -15.11 -28.06
N ALA A 2 -5.05 -15.91 -27.78
CA ALA A 2 -5.18 -17.36 -27.72
C ALA A 2 -5.41 -17.80 -26.27
N ASP A 3 -6.62 -18.26 -25.96
CA ASP A 3 -6.96 -18.85 -24.68
C ASP A 3 -6.19 -20.17 -24.49
N HIS A 4 -5.28 -20.19 -23.52
CA HIS A 4 -4.54 -21.40 -23.17
C HIS A 4 -5.40 -22.23 -22.20
N PHE A 5 -6.34 -23.01 -22.74
CA PHE A 5 -7.11 -23.96 -21.93
C PHE A 5 -6.17 -25.00 -21.30
N PRO A 6 -6.34 -25.34 -20.01
CA PRO A 6 -5.60 -26.41 -19.37
C PRO A 6 -5.80 -27.71 -20.14
N ARG A 7 -4.73 -28.28 -20.71
CA ARG A 7 -4.82 -29.56 -21.44
C ARG A 7 -5.08 -30.67 -20.43
N THR A 8 -6.23 -31.33 -20.54
CA THR A 8 -6.50 -32.59 -19.81
C THR A 8 -5.44 -33.61 -20.21
N PRO A 9 -4.69 -34.18 -19.27
CA PRO A 9 -3.68 -35.18 -19.61
C PRO A 9 -4.38 -36.37 -20.27
N SER A 10 -4.03 -36.67 -21.52
CA SER A 10 -4.42 -37.93 -22.13
C SER A 10 -3.73 -39.04 -21.32
N GLY A 11 -4.50 -39.95 -20.71
CA GLY A 11 -3.96 -41.08 -19.92
C GLY A 11 -3.06 -42.05 -20.69
N LEU A 12 -2.73 -41.69 -21.94
CA LEU A 12 -1.84 -42.35 -22.89
C LEU A 12 -0.36 -42.18 -22.51
N PHE A 13 -0.04 -41.14 -21.73
CA PHE A 13 1.26 -40.97 -21.09
C PHE A 13 1.06 -40.90 -19.58
N PRO A 14 1.89 -41.57 -18.75
CA PRO A 14 1.87 -41.37 -17.31
C PRO A 14 2.09 -39.88 -17.01
N SER A 15 0.99 -39.16 -16.76
CA SER A 15 1.05 -37.75 -16.43
C SER A 15 1.74 -37.65 -15.07
N ARG A 16 2.84 -36.89 -15.03
CA ARG A 16 3.59 -36.65 -13.79
C ARG A 16 2.60 -36.21 -12.71
N PRO A 17 2.69 -36.75 -11.48
CA PRO A 17 1.83 -36.32 -10.38
C PRO A 17 1.76 -34.79 -10.35
N PRO A 18 0.56 -34.18 -10.21
CA PRO A 18 0.43 -32.73 -10.13
C PRO A 18 1.45 -32.23 -9.11
N ARG A 19 2.36 -31.33 -9.54
CA ARG A 19 3.34 -30.77 -8.61
C ARG A 19 2.58 -30.26 -7.39
N PRO A 20 2.98 -30.62 -6.16
CA PRO A 20 2.38 -30.06 -4.96
C PRO A 20 2.41 -28.54 -5.10
N THR A 21 1.25 -27.93 -5.31
CA THR A 21 1.14 -26.49 -5.35
C THR A 21 0.94 -26.08 -3.93
N TYR A 22 2.01 -25.56 -3.32
CA TYR A 22 1.93 -24.98 -1.98
C TYR A 22 0.88 -23.86 -2.02
N ARG A 23 -0.28 -24.13 -1.42
CA ARG A 23 -1.29 -23.13 -1.15
C ARG A 23 -0.86 -22.43 0.12
N GLU A 24 -0.15 -21.32 -0.01
CA GLU A 24 0.04 -20.42 1.13
C GLU A 24 -1.33 -20.09 1.72
N PRO A 25 -1.61 -20.44 2.99
CA PRO A 25 -2.89 -20.16 3.64
C PRO A 25 -3.24 -18.67 3.59
N ASN A 26 -2.21 -17.81 3.56
CA ASN A 26 -2.32 -16.35 3.54
C ASN A 26 -1.95 -15.76 2.18
N ARG A 27 -2.62 -16.23 1.10
CA ARG A 27 -2.40 -15.69 -0.24
C ARG A 27 -2.85 -14.23 -0.29
N VAL A 28 -1.93 -13.31 -0.57
CA VAL A 28 -2.22 -11.90 -0.81
C VAL A 28 -3.07 -11.78 -2.08
N ARG A 29 -4.36 -11.50 -1.92
CA ARG A 29 -5.28 -11.28 -3.04
C ARG A 29 -5.10 -9.86 -3.57
N GLY A 30 -4.93 -9.71 -4.89
CA GLY A 30 -4.80 -8.40 -5.53
C GLY A 30 -5.96 -7.45 -5.20
N GLY A 31 -7.20 -7.96 -5.10
CA GLY A 31 -8.35 -7.15 -4.70
C GLY A 31 -8.24 -6.56 -3.29
N ALA A 32 -7.73 -7.33 -2.32
CA ALA A 32 -7.54 -6.84 -0.95
C ALA A 32 -6.47 -5.74 -0.88
N LEU A 33 -5.40 -5.88 -1.68
CA LEU A 33 -4.38 -4.85 -1.85
C LEU A 33 -4.99 -3.55 -2.38
N SER A 34 -5.78 -3.62 -3.47
CA SER A 34 -6.39 -2.44 -4.09
C SER A 34 -7.31 -1.69 -3.14
N VAL A 35 -8.09 -2.42 -2.31
CA VAL A 35 -8.98 -1.82 -1.31
C VAL A 35 -8.17 -1.09 -0.24
N GLY A 36 -7.12 -1.73 0.30
CA GLY A 36 -6.24 -1.09 1.29
C GLY A 36 -5.54 0.14 0.74
N LEU A 37 -5.10 0.08 -0.52
CA LEU A 37 -4.43 1.19 -1.20
C LEU A 37 -5.39 2.36 -1.43
N GLY A 38 -6.61 2.09 -1.90
CA GLY A 38 -7.64 3.12 -2.09
C GLY A 38 -8.09 3.76 -0.78
N ALA A 39 -8.37 2.96 0.25
CA ALA A 39 -8.78 3.46 1.56
C ALA A 39 -7.67 4.29 2.22
N GLY A 40 -6.43 3.81 2.19
CA GLY A 40 -5.27 4.52 2.73
C GLY A 40 -4.99 5.83 1.99
N ALA A 41 -5.07 5.82 0.64
CA ALA A 41 -4.93 7.04 -0.15
C ALA A 41 -6.02 8.07 0.17
N ALA A 42 -7.29 7.65 0.27
CA ALA A 42 -8.40 8.53 0.62
C ALA A 42 -8.19 9.15 2.02
N TRP A 43 -7.75 8.35 2.99
CA TRP A 43 -7.45 8.81 4.34
C TRP A 43 -6.33 9.85 4.37
N MET A 44 -5.23 9.60 3.65
CA MET A 44 -4.10 10.54 3.56
C MET A 44 -4.49 11.84 2.88
N LEU A 45 -5.29 11.78 1.81
CA LEU A 45 -5.78 12.97 1.13
C LEU A 45 -6.68 13.77 2.07
N PHE A 46 -7.61 13.12 2.74
CA PHE A 46 -8.52 13.81 3.65
C PHE A 46 -7.77 14.57 4.74
N LEU A 47 -6.87 13.90 5.47
CA LEU A 47 -6.11 14.55 6.55
C LEU A 47 -5.01 15.48 6.05
N GLY A 48 -4.37 15.17 4.94
CA GLY A 48 -3.36 16.04 4.34
C GLY A 48 -3.97 17.38 3.92
N LEU A 49 -5.16 17.39 3.34
CA LEU A 49 -5.83 18.61 2.89
C LEU A 49 -6.37 19.49 4.04
N LEU A 50 -6.33 19.04 5.30
CA LEU A 50 -6.74 19.84 6.46
C LEU A 50 -5.71 20.91 6.86
N GLY A 51 -4.51 20.91 6.27
CA GLY A 51 -3.48 21.90 6.58
C GLY A 51 -3.62 23.17 5.72
N ASP A 52 -3.81 24.32 6.36
CA ASP A 52 -3.82 25.62 5.69
C ASP A 52 -2.42 26.11 5.27
N ASP A 53 -1.38 25.58 5.92
CA ASP A 53 0.03 25.91 5.67
C ASP A 53 0.90 24.65 5.56
N LEU A 54 2.08 24.78 4.95
CA LEU A 54 2.99 23.64 4.73
C LEU A 54 3.39 22.93 6.03
N ARG A 55 3.56 23.68 7.12
CA ARG A 55 3.84 23.11 8.45
C ARG A 55 2.68 22.25 8.94
N ALA A 56 1.45 22.74 8.81
CA ALA A 56 0.26 21.99 9.17
C ALA A 56 0.10 20.75 8.29
N TYR A 57 0.28 20.89 6.98
CA TYR A 57 0.28 19.77 6.02
C TYR A 57 1.29 18.68 6.39
N ALA A 58 2.53 19.06 6.72
CA ALA A 58 3.58 18.12 7.12
C ALA A 58 3.22 17.37 8.41
N TRP A 59 2.76 18.07 9.44
CA TRP A 59 2.36 17.45 10.70
C TRP A 59 1.13 16.56 10.56
N TRP A 60 0.13 16.98 9.79
CA TRP A 60 -1.05 16.17 9.49
C TRP A 60 -0.69 14.92 8.70
N SER A 61 0.25 15.00 7.75
CA SER A 61 0.74 13.84 6.98
C SER A 61 1.47 12.83 7.86
N VAL A 62 2.25 13.30 8.83
CA VAL A 62 2.93 12.43 9.81
C VAL A 62 1.92 11.73 10.71
N LEU A 63 0.97 12.48 11.30
CA LEU A 63 -0.08 11.91 12.15
C LEU A 63 -0.97 10.92 11.40
N ALA A 64 -1.43 11.29 10.21
CA ALA A 64 -2.24 10.42 9.35
C ALA A 64 -1.48 9.13 8.99
N GLY A 65 -0.19 9.28 8.63
CA GLY A 65 0.75 8.19 8.38
C GLY A 65 0.88 7.22 9.54
N ALA A 66 1.13 7.73 10.74
CA ALA A 66 1.30 6.92 11.93
C ALA A 66 0.03 6.13 12.28
N LEU A 67 -1.15 6.76 12.16
CA LEU A 67 -2.44 6.09 12.40
C LEU A 67 -2.73 5.00 11.37
N ALA A 68 -2.52 5.29 10.09
CA ALA A 68 -2.71 4.31 9.02
C ALA A 68 -1.70 3.15 9.14
N TRP A 69 -0.46 3.44 9.53
CA TRP A 69 0.55 2.41 9.79
C TRP A 69 0.18 1.52 10.99
N ALA A 70 -0.34 2.11 12.07
CA ALA A 70 -0.86 1.35 13.20
C ALA A 70 -2.05 0.45 12.79
N ALA A 71 -2.97 0.96 11.96
CA ALA A 71 -4.06 0.17 11.41
C ALA A 71 -3.55 -0.99 10.53
N ALA A 72 -2.55 -0.74 9.68
CA ALA A 72 -1.90 -1.77 8.90
C ALA A 72 -1.29 -2.86 9.79
N TRP A 73 -0.62 -2.48 10.89
CA TRP A 73 -0.08 -3.44 11.85
C TRP A 73 -1.18 -4.31 12.46
N VAL A 74 -2.30 -3.71 12.87
CA VAL A 74 -3.47 -4.43 13.40
C VAL A 74 -4.02 -5.43 12.37
N LEU A 75 -4.21 -5.00 11.11
CA LEU A 75 -4.65 -5.84 9.99
C LEU A 75 -3.72 -7.03 9.74
N THR A 76 -2.40 -6.84 9.85
CA THR A 76 -1.46 -7.98 9.70
C THR A 76 -1.66 -9.06 10.76
N ARG A 77 -2.10 -8.70 11.97
CA ARG A 77 -2.38 -9.65 13.04
C ARG A 77 -3.71 -10.38 12.86
N GLN A 78 -4.70 -9.76 12.22
CA GLN A 78 -5.96 -10.41 11.87
C GLN A 78 -5.88 -11.33 10.64
N GLY A 79 -4.80 -11.23 9.86
CA GLY A 79 -4.59 -12.08 8.67
C GLY A 79 -4.87 -11.37 7.35
N ASP A 80 -5.35 -10.12 7.36
CA ASP A 80 -5.64 -9.30 6.17
C ASP A 80 -4.38 -8.60 5.62
N ARG A 81 -3.34 -9.40 5.37
CA ARG A 81 -2.02 -8.92 4.94
C ARG A 81 -2.05 -8.13 3.63
N GLY A 82 -2.99 -8.43 2.74
CA GLY A 82 -3.16 -7.71 1.48
C GLY A 82 -3.63 -6.27 1.68
N VAL A 83 -4.67 -6.07 2.51
CA VAL A 83 -5.14 -4.73 2.87
C VAL A 83 -4.05 -3.96 3.60
N ALA A 84 -3.39 -4.59 4.57
CA ALA A 84 -2.29 -4.00 5.32
C ALA A 84 -1.14 -3.53 4.39
N ALA A 85 -0.77 -4.32 3.40
CA ALA A 85 0.24 -3.93 2.41
C ALA A 85 -0.21 -2.72 1.58
N GLY A 86 -1.48 -2.67 1.15
CA GLY A 86 -2.01 -1.54 0.39
C GLY A 86 -1.98 -0.24 1.20
N VAL A 87 -2.37 -0.31 2.47
CA VAL A 87 -2.29 0.82 3.40
C VAL A 87 -0.83 1.25 3.60
N ALA A 88 0.09 0.32 3.83
CA ALA A 88 1.51 0.64 4.01
C ALA A 88 2.14 1.32 2.78
N ILE A 89 1.80 0.86 1.57
CA ILE A 89 2.25 1.51 0.32
C ILE A 89 1.72 2.95 0.26
N SER A 90 0.43 3.16 0.54
CA SER A 90 -0.17 4.50 0.51
C SER A 90 0.49 5.46 1.51
N VAL A 91 0.86 4.98 2.71
CA VAL A 91 1.61 5.75 3.71
C VAL A 91 2.98 6.16 3.17
N GLY A 92 3.71 5.22 2.57
CA GLY A 92 5.03 5.49 1.99
C GLY A 92 4.98 6.53 0.87
N VAL A 93 3.96 6.48 0.02
CA VAL A 93 3.72 7.48 -1.04
C VAL A 93 3.41 8.85 -0.43
N ALA A 94 2.53 8.91 0.56
CA ALA A 94 2.16 10.17 1.22
C ALA A 94 3.35 10.83 1.94
N TRP A 95 4.15 10.06 2.68
CA TRP A 95 5.35 10.57 3.35
C TRP A 95 6.43 11.02 2.37
N SER A 96 6.59 10.31 1.24
CA SER A 96 7.48 10.76 0.17
C SER A 96 7.05 12.10 -0.41
N ALA A 97 5.75 12.28 -0.67
CA ALA A 97 5.21 13.55 -1.17
C ALA A 97 5.41 14.70 -0.17
N ALA A 98 5.16 14.46 1.12
CA ALA A 98 5.40 15.45 2.17
C ALA A 98 6.89 15.83 2.28
N ALA A 99 7.79 14.85 2.20
CA ALA A 99 9.23 15.10 2.20
C ALA A 99 9.68 15.93 0.99
N ILE A 100 9.17 15.65 -0.21
CA ILE A 100 9.43 16.45 -1.42
C ILE A 100 8.95 17.89 -1.22
N ALA A 101 7.74 18.09 -0.71
CA ALA A 101 7.19 19.43 -0.49
C ALA A 101 8.06 20.26 0.48
N VAL A 102 8.52 19.63 1.57
CA VAL A 102 9.45 20.24 2.53
C VAL A 102 10.80 20.57 1.85
N ALA A 103 11.36 19.64 1.08
CA ALA A 103 12.64 19.83 0.39
C ALA A 103 12.57 20.97 -0.65
N VAL A 104 11.49 21.05 -1.42
CA VAL A 104 11.26 22.12 -2.40
C VAL A 104 11.12 23.48 -1.71
N ARG A 105 10.35 23.56 -0.62
CA ARG A 105 10.20 24.81 0.14
C ARG A 105 11.52 25.26 0.74
N TRP A 106 12.28 24.33 1.31
CA TRP A 106 13.60 24.63 1.87
C TRP A 106 14.56 25.13 0.79
N GLY A 107 14.63 24.45 -0.36
CA GLY A 107 15.50 24.84 -1.47
C GLY A 107 15.13 26.19 -2.11
N THR A 108 13.87 26.60 -2.07
CA THR A 108 13.40 27.89 -2.62
C THR A 108 13.52 29.05 -1.64
N SER A 109 13.35 28.78 -0.34
CA SER A 109 13.29 29.84 0.69
C SER A 109 14.63 30.03 1.39
N GLY A 110 15.55 29.06 1.34
CA GLY A 110 16.81 29.07 2.09
C GLY A 110 16.64 28.80 3.60
N ASP A 111 15.47 29.13 4.14
CA ASP A 111 15.06 28.85 5.51
C ASP A 111 14.32 27.52 5.61
N TRP A 112 14.51 26.82 6.74
CA TRP A 112 13.80 25.59 7.00
C TRP A 112 12.32 25.86 7.28
N PRO A 113 11.42 25.12 6.63
CA PRO A 113 10.02 25.49 6.59
C PRO A 113 9.18 25.02 7.80
N LEU A 114 9.79 24.33 8.76
CA LEU A 114 9.07 23.74 9.89
C LEU A 114 9.29 24.47 11.23
N TRP A 115 10.21 25.44 11.29
CA TRP A 115 10.45 26.28 12.48
C TRP A 115 9.72 27.62 12.40
#